data_AF-E6MLH1-F1
#
_entry.id   AF-E6MLH1-F1
#
_cell.length_a   1.000
_cell.length_b   1.000
_cell.length_c   1.000
_cell.angle_alpha   90.00
_cell.angle_beta   90.00
_cell.angle_gamma   90.00
#
_symmetry.space_group_name_H-M   'P 1'
#
loop_
_entity.id
_entity.type
_entity.pdbx_description
1 polymer ?
#
loop_
_entity_poly.entity_id
_entity_poly.type
_entity_poly.pdbx_seq_one_letter_code
_entity_poly.pdbx_strand_id
1 'polypeptide(L)'
;MKKNSKLFIFLLLTFVCCNKLVAQKITISIPEKVYVGENFRLSYTINSQDVENFHAGTVPSGIEIIAGPYTSQQSSYQMVNGHTSSSSLITFTY
;
A
#
# COMPACT_ATOMS: atom_id res chain seq x y z
N MET A 1 43.24 20.32 3.62
CA MET A 1 42.53 19.02 3.66
C MET A 1 41.19 19.00 4.44
N LYS A 2 40.78 20.03 5.20
CA LYS A 2 39.54 19.98 6.03
C LYS A 2 38.21 20.25 5.29
N LYS A 3 38.23 20.87 4.10
CA LYS A 3 37.00 21.31 3.39
C LYS A 3 36.17 20.15 2.81
N ASN A 4 36.83 19.05 2.43
CA ASN A 4 36.17 17.88 1.81
C ASN A 4 35.56 16.91 2.83
N SER A 5 36.04 16.94 4.08
CA SER A 5 35.53 16.10 5.17
C SER A 5 34.10 16.48 5.58
N LYS A 6 33.76 17.78 5.60
CA LYS A 6 32.40 18.24 5.90
C LYS A 6 31.39 17.85 4.82
N LEU A 7 31.80 17.90 3.55
CA LEU A 7 30.99 17.43 2.42
C LEU A 7 30.71 15.93 2.53
N PHE A 8 31.72 15.14 2.91
CA PHE A 8 31.59 13.70 3.09
C PHE A 8 30.63 13.34 4.24
N ILE A 9 30.71 14.07 5.36
CA ILE A 9 29.78 13.91 6.49
C ILE A 9 28.34 14.27 6.09
N PHE A 10 28.16 15.32 5.30
CA PHE A 10 26.84 15.72 4.80
C PHE A 10 26.25 14.67 3.85
N LEU A 11 27.07 14.11 2.96
CA LEU A 11 26.68 13.04 2.04
C LEU A 11 26.32 11.74 2.77
N LEU A 12 27.05 11.42 3.85
CA LEU A 12 26.77 10.26 4.69
C LEU A 12 25.44 10.42 5.44
N LEU A 13 25.16 11.63 5.94
CA LEU A 13 23.94 11.94 6.68
C LEU A 13 22.69 11.85 5.77
N THR A 14 22.75 12.37 4.55
CA THR A 14 21.65 12.26 3.59
C THR A 14 21.44 10.81 3.15
N PHE A 15 22.51 10.03 2.96
CA PHE A 15 22.39 8.61 2.62
C PHE A 15 21.70 7.80 3.71
N VAL A 16 22.02 8.03 5.00
CA VAL A 16 21.40 7.32 6.13
C VAL A 16 19.91 7.68 6.25
N CYS A 17 19.54 8.94 6.08
CA CYS A 17 18.14 9.39 6.14
C CYS A 17 17.25 8.83 5.01
N CYS A 18 17.82 8.46 3.85
CA CYS A 18 17.05 7.93 2.72
C CYS A 18 16.62 6.45 2.85
N ASN A 19 17.08 5.71 3.87
CA ASN A 19 16.78 4.28 4.00
C ASN A 19 15.41 4.01 4.66
N LYS A 20 14.33 4.37 3.97
CA LYS A 20 12.96 3.95 4.30
C LYS A 20 12.19 3.57 3.03
N LEU A 21 12.76 2.68 2.21
CA LEU A 21 12.03 2.08 1.10
C LEU A 21 11.33 0.80 1.59
N VAL A 22 10.24 0.96 2.34
CA VAL A 22 9.28 -0.14 2.49
C VAL A 22 8.44 -0.12 1.22
N ALA A 23 8.56 -1.17 0.39
CA ALA A 23 7.79 -1.28 -0.83
C ALA A 23 6.29 -1.41 -0.48
N GLN A 24 5.49 -0.44 -0.92
CA GLN A 24 4.04 -0.54 -0.82
C GLN A 24 3.57 -1.62 -1.79
N LYS A 25 2.93 -2.66 -1.27
CA LYS A 25 2.34 -3.73 -2.07
C LYS A 25 0.84 -3.51 -2.20
N ILE A 26 0.36 -3.51 -3.45
CA ILE A 26 -1.06 -3.53 -3.77
C ILE A 26 -1.39 -4.94 -4.27
N THR A 27 -2.39 -5.56 -3.67
CA THR A 27 -2.93 -6.86 -4.08
C THR A 27 -4.36 -6.68 -4.52
N ILE A 28 -4.71 -7.23 -5.67
CA ILE A 28 -6.05 -7.15 -6.25
C ILE A 28 -6.68 -8.53 -6.18
N SER A 29 -7.91 -8.59 -5.66
CA SER A 29 -8.71 -9.81 -5.63
C SER A 29 -10.00 -9.59 -6.40
N ILE A 30 -10.20 -10.40 -7.43
CA ILE A 30 -11.37 -10.40 -8.33
C ILE A 30 -11.55 -11.82 -8.87
N PRO A 31 -12.78 -12.28 -9.17
CA PRO A 31 -12.98 -13.53 -9.89
C PRO A 31 -12.37 -13.48 -11.29
N GLU A 32 -11.81 -14.61 -11.75
CA GLU A 32 -11.20 -14.70 -13.10
C GLU A 32 -12.23 -14.63 -14.23
N LYS A 33 -13.46 -15.10 -13.98
CA LYS A 33 -14.58 -15.14 -14.93
C LYS A 33 -15.87 -14.92 -14.17
N VAL A 34 -16.79 -14.20 -14.78
CA VAL A 34 -18.14 -13.93 -14.28
C VAL A 34 -19.13 -14.01 -15.45
N TYR A 35 -20.37 -14.37 -15.17
CA TYR A 35 -21.42 -14.36 -16.18
C TYR A 35 -22.04 -12.96 -16.33
N VAL A 36 -22.64 -12.70 -17.49
CA VAL A 36 -23.35 -11.44 -17.73
C VAL A 36 -24.52 -11.33 -16.76
N GLY A 37 -24.61 -10.20 -16.05
CA GLY A 37 -25.63 -9.95 -15.03
C GLY A 37 -25.30 -10.50 -13.64
N GLU A 38 -24.15 -11.15 -13.47
CA GLU A 38 -23.68 -11.60 -12.17
C GLU A 38 -22.98 -10.46 -11.42
N ASN A 39 -23.33 -10.28 -10.15
CA ASN A 39 -22.61 -9.36 -9.27
C ASN A 39 -21.33 -10.02 -8.77
N PHE A 40 -20.22 -9.29 -8.85
CA PHE A 40 -18.95 -9.73 -8.32
C PHE A 40 -18.29 -8.62 -7.50
N ARG A 41 -17.27 -9.00 -6.73
CA ARG A 41 -16.59 -8.11 -5.81
C ARG A 41 -15.16 -7.85 -6.27
N LEU A 42 -14.74 -6.59 -6.21
CA LEU A 42 -13.37 -6.17 -6.50
C LEU A 42 -12.75 -5.57 -5.25
N SER A 43 -11.69 -6.21 -4.75
CA SER A 43 -10.98 -5.76 -3.55
C SER A 43 -9.54 -5.35 -3.86
N TYR A 44 -9.16 -4.15 -3.44
CA TYR A 44 -7.80 -3.63 -3.46
C TYR A 44 -7.25 -3.63 -2.04
N THR A 45 -6.21 -4.41 -1.77
CA THR A 45 -5.53 -4.45 -0.46
C THR A 45 -4.15 -3.84 -0.57
N ILE A 46 -3.91 -2.79 0.22
CA ILE A 46 -2.67 -2.01 0.23
C ILE A 46 -1.97 -2.21 1.57
N ASN A 47 -0.70 -2.61 1.56
CA ASN A 47 0.11 -2.70 2.78
C ASN A 47 0.65 -1.31 3.18
N SER A 48 -0.23 -0.47 3.70
CA SER A 48 0.07 0.89 4.18
C SER A 48 -0.95 1.30 5.25
N GLN A 49 -0.57 2.24 6.13
CA GLN A 49 -1.50 2.96 7.02
C GLN A 49 -1.95 4.30 6.42
N ASP A 50 -1.17 4.80 5.46
CA ASP A 50 -1.29 6.14 4.92
C ASP A 50 -1.69 6.03 3.45
N VAL A 51 -2.99 5.91 3.20
CA VAL A 51 -3.57 5.96 1.85
C VAL A 51 -4.62 7.06 1.84
N GLU A 52 -4.34 8.12 1.10
CA GLU A 52 -5.25 9.24 0.90
C GLU A 52 -5.73 9.26 -0.55
N ASN A 53 -6.98 9.67 -0.76
CA ASN A 53 -7.57 9.85 -2.10
C ASN A 53 -7.40 8.61 -2.99
N PHE A 54 -7.71 7.43 -2.45
CA PHE A 54 -7.69 6.21 -3.26
C PHE A 54 -8.71 6.31 -4.39
N HIS A 55 -8.25 6.11 -5.61
CA HIS A 55 -9.08 6.04 -6.80
C HIS A 55 -8.89 4.69 -7.48
N ALA A 56 -9.98 3.94 -7.60
CA ALA A 56 -10.00 2.83 -8.55
C ALA A 56 -9.79 3.39 -9.97
N GLY A 57 -9.06 2.64 -10.81
CA GLY A 57 -8.88 3.00 -12.21
C GLY A 57 -10.21 3.05 -12.98
N THR A 58 -10.16 3.43 -14.26
CA THR A 58 -11.35 3.53 -15.10
C THR A 58 -12.07 2.19 -15.21
N VAL A 59 -13.36 2.18 -14.86
CA VAL A 59 -14.24 1.01 -15.05
C VAL A 59 -14.52 0.85 -16.54
N PRO A 60 -14.30 -0.34 -17.13
CA PRO A 60 -14.56 -0.57 -18.54
C PRO A 60 -16.07 -0.59 -18.83
N SER A 61 -16.43 -0.29 -20.07
CA SER A 61 -17.81 -0.39 -20.55
C SER A 61 -18.36 -1.81 -20.36
N GLY A 62 -19.56 -1.92 -19.80
CA GLY A 62 -20.21 -3.21 -19.50
C GLY A 62 -20.10 -3.67 -18.05
N ILE A 63 -19.41 -2.90 -17.20
CA ILE A 63 -19.41 -3.08 -15.75
C ILE A 63 -20.02 -1.83 -15.10
N GLU A 64 -20.90 -2.04 -14.13
CA GLU A 64 -21.52 -0.97 -13.34
C GLU A 64 -21.11 -1.13 -11.87
N ILE A 65 -20.71 -0.01 -11.24
CA ILE A 65 -20.51 0.02 -9.80
C ILE A 65 -21.86 0.23 -9.14
N ILE A 66 -22.32 -0.78 -8.40
CA ILE A 66 -23.60 -0.74 -7.68
C ILE A 66 -23.42 -0.47 -6.17
N ALA A 67 -22.17 -0.51 -5.66
CA ALA A 67 -21.85 -0.30 -4.25
C ALA A 67 -20.37 0.12 -4.04
N GLY A 68 -20.06 0.68 -2.86
CA GLY A 68 -18.69 0.95 -2.41
C GLY A 68 -18.10 2.32 -2.80
N PRO A 69 -16.78 2.54 -2.55
CA PRO A 69 -15.89 1.61 -1.91
C PRO A 69 -16.17 1.46 -0.41
N TYR A 70 -16.31 0.23 0.06
CA TYR A 70 -16.23 -0.09 1.48
C TYR A 70 -14.76 -0.18 1.89
N THR A 71 -14.40 0.51 2.97
CA THR A 71 -13.01 0.55 3.46
C THR A 71 -12.90 -0.27 4.73
N SER A 72 -11.90 -1.15 4.80
CA SER A 72 -11.50 -1.83 6.04
C SER A 72 -10.01 -1.62 6.30
N GLN A 73 -9.64 -1.55 7.58
CA GLN A 73 -8.25 -1.37 8.00
C GLN A 73 -7.88 -2.46 8.99
N GLN A 74 -6.70 -3.05 8.83
CA GLN A 74 -6.18 -4.10 9.70
C GLN A 74 -4.72 -3.81 10.02
N SER A 75 -4.38 -3.83 11.31
CA SER A 75 -3.01 -3.66 11.78
C SER A 75 -2.59 -4.84 12.66
N SER A 76 -1.32 -5.21 12.58
CA SER A 76 -0.71 -6.28 13.36
C SER A 76 0.63 -5.81 13.90
N TYR A 77 0.94 -6.25 15.13
CA TYR A 77 2.18 -5.91 15.82
C TYR A 77 2.74 -7.19 16.44
N GLN A 78 4.02 -7.46 16.22
CA GLN A 78 4.70 -8.66 16.67
C GLN A 78 6.06 -8.29 17.26
N MET A 79 6.40 -8.89 18.40
CA MET A 79 7.69 -8.73 19.05
C MET A 79 8.30 -10.11 19.31
N VAL A 80 9.44 -10.40 18.69
CA VAL A 80 10.13 -11.69 18.79
C VAL A 80 11.58 -11.43 19.20
N ASN A 81 12.02 -11.96 20.34
CA ASN A 81 13.39 -11.77 20.86
C ASN A 81 13.86 -10.31 20.84
N GLY A 82 13.00 -9.39 21.28
CA GLY A 82 13.31 -7.95 21.28
C GLY A 82 13.22 -7.26 19.92
N HIS A 83 12.96 -8.00 18.83
CA HIS A 83 12.75 -7.44 17.50
C HIS A 83 11.27 -7.18 17.27
N THR A 84 10.93 -5.92 17.07
CA THR A 84 9.57 -5.47 16.74
C THR A 84 9.36 -5.47 15.23
N SER A 85 8.23 -6.02 14.81
CA SER A 85 7.71 -5.91 13.44
C SER A 85 6.23 -5.51 13.49
N SER A 86 5.82 -4.71 12.52
CA SER A 86 4.42 -4.30 12.35
C SER A 86 4.03 -4.39 10.89
N SER A 87 2.75 -4.64 10.65
CA SER A 87 2.16 -4.64 9.30
C SER A 87 0.76 -4.08 9.37
N SER A 88 0.41 -3.27 8.38
CA SER A 88 -0.91 -2.68 8.26
C SER A 88 -1.43 -2.77 6.84
N LEU A 89 -2.74 -2.97 6.74
CA LEU A 89 -3.45 -3.20 5.50
C LEU A 89 -4.67 -2.28 5.47
N ILE A 90 -4.90 -1.64 4.33
CA ILE A 90 -6.16 -0.98 4.01
C ILE A 90 -6.76 -1.72 2.82
N THR A 91 -8.02 -2.13 2.92
CA THR A 91 -8.74 -2.79 1.83
C THR A 91 -9.93 -1.94 1.38
N PHE A 92 -9.97 -1.62 0.09
CA PHE A 92 -11.09 -0.97 -0.58
C PHE A 92 -11.86 -2.01 -1.39
N THR A 93 -13.18 -2.06 -1.21
CA THR A 93 -14.04 -3.07 -1.83
C THR A 93 -15.20 -2.42 -2.56
N TYR A 94 -15.33 -2.71 -3.86
CA TYR A 94 -16.45 -2.37 -4.71
C TYR A 94 -17.30 -3.61 -4.96
#